data_AF-A0A528TJH2-F1
#
_entry.id   AF-A0A528TJH2-F1
#
_cell.length_a   1.000
_cell.length_b   1.000
_cell.length_c   1.000
_cell.angle_alpha   90.00
_cell.angle_beta   90.00
_cell.angle_gamma   90.00
#
_symmetry.space_group_name_H-M   'P 1'
#
loop_
_entity.id
_entity.type
_entity.pdbx_description
1 polymer ?
#
loop_
_entity_poly.entity_id
_entity_poly.type
_entity_poly.pdbx_seq_one_letter_code
_entity_poly.pdbx_strand_id
1 'polypeptide(L)'
;GMGAMALLGMAGCSTTDTLDLPQLQIDDTTTGSVPIRPAISVDKNITGPDVMYAALTDNGFQVPAVPYQKVKPEFRRQIVVDKTGEAPGTIVVHLQERMLYLVQPGGDAIR
;
A
#
# COMPACT_ATOMS: atom_id res chain seq x y z
N GLY A 1 46.28 -15.96 -54.65
CA GLY A 1 45.49 -14.80 -54.20
C GLY A 1 44.12 -15.29 -53.78
N MET A 2 43.55 -14.67 -52.73
CA MET A 2 42.15 -14.76 -52.27
C MET A 2 41.67 -16.19 -51.91
N GLY A 3 41.45 -16.61 -50.66
CA GLY A 3 40.92 -15.91 -49.49
C GLY A 3 39.43 -16.22 -49.36
N ALA A 4 39.03 -17.00 -48.34
CA ALA A 4 37.74 -16.93 -47.64
C ALA A 4 37.65 -18.02 -46.55
N MET A 5 37.89 -17.62 -45.30
CA MET A 5 37.48 -18.37 -44.10
C MET A 5 35.99 -18.09 -43.87
N ALA A 6 35.14 -19.12 -43.93
CA ALA A 6 33.74 -18.99 -43.55
C ALA A 6 33.59 -19.35 -42.07
N LEU A 7 33.53 -18.34 -41.20
CA LEU A 7 33.18 -18.49 -39.78
C LEU A 7 31.66 -18.71 -39.68
N LEU A 8 31.25 -19.90 -39.24
CA LEU A 8 29.88 -20.20 -38.82
C LEU A 8 29.60 -19.47 -37.51
N GLY A 9 28.94 -18.31 -37.60
CA GLY A 9 28.40 -17.59 -36.45
C GLY A 9 27.21 -18.35 -35.85
N MET A 10 27.33 -18.75 -34.59
CA MET A 10 26.21 -19.17 -33.75
C MET A 10 25.24 -17.99 -33.60
N ALA A 11 24.01 -18.15 -34.07
CA ALA A 11 22.92 -17.23 -33.74
C ALA A 11 22.51 -17.47 -32.28
N GLY A 12 22.96 -16.60 -31.38
CA GLY A 12 22.43 -16.51 -30.03
C GLY A 12 21.07 -15.81 -30.07
N CYS A 13 19.98 -16.52 -29.80
CA CYS A 13 18.70 -15.91 -29.48
C CYS A 13 18.79 -15.35 -28.06
N SER A 14 19.26 -14.12 -27.89
CA SER A 14 18.95 -13.35 -26.69
C SER A 14 17.52 -12.84 -26.83
N THR A 15 16.55 -13.63 -26.36
CA THR A 15 15.27 -13.05 -25.96
C THR A 15 15.61 -12.10 -24.82
N THR A 16 15.66 -10.81 -25.11
CA THR A 16 15.35 -9.80 -24.11
C THR A 16 13.90 -10.07 -23.70
N ASP A 17 13.74 -10.99 -22.74
CA ASP A 17 12.73 -10.80 -21.71
C ASP A 17 13.10 -9.46 -21.09
N THR A 18 12.49 -8.41 -21.64
CA THR A 18 12.27 -7.19 -20.89
C THR A 18 11.60 -7.68 -19.62
N LEU A 19 12.40 -7.80 -18.56
CA LEU A 19 11.93 -7.91 -17.21
C LEU A 19 11.11 -6.64 -16.99
N ASP A 20 9.84 -6.73 -17.39
CA ASP A 20 8.76 -5.87 -16.97
C ASP A 20 8.60 -6.23 -15.48
N LEU A 21 9.57 -5.76 -14.69
CA LEU A 21 9.46 -5.63 -13.27
C LEU A 21 8.22 -4.75 -13.11
N PRO A 22 7.07 -5.29 -12.66
CA PRO A 22 5.91 -4.46 -12.42
C PRO A 22 6.40 -3.36 -11.50
N GLN A 23 6.34 -2.14 -12.04
CA GLN A 23 6.71 -0.88 -11.42
C GLN A 23 6.56 -1.03 -9.92
N LEU A 24 7.70 -1.17 -9.22
CA LEU A 24 7.76 -1.31 -7.77
C LEU A 24 6.83 -0.21 -7.23
N GLN A 25 5.64 -0.59 -6.76
CA GLN A 25 4.63 0.34 -6.24
C GLN A 25 5.15 0.79 -4.88
N ILE A 26 6.17 1.65 -4.93
CA ILE A 26 6.67 2.38 -3.79
C ILE A 26 5.67 3.52 -3.62
N ASP A 27 4.65 3.30 -2.80
CA ASP A 27 3.79 4.38 -2.36
C ASP A 27 4.62 5.28 -1.45
N ASP A 28 4.87 6.52 -1.88
CA ASP A 28 5.55 7.58 -1.10
C ASP A 28 4.68 8.10 0.06
N THR A 29 3.78 7.26 0.61
CA THR A 29 3.00 7.56 1.79
C THR A 29 3.94 7.51 3.00
N THR A 30 4.62 8.63 3.24
CA THR A 30 5.54 8.86 4.36
C THR A 30 4.82 8.81 5.71
N THR A 31 4.49 7.60 6.16
CA THR A 31 4.09 7.34 7.54
C THR A 31 5.38 7.33 8.37
N GLY A 32 5.62 8.41 9.09
CA GLY A 32 6.94 8.87 9.55
C GLY A 32 7.74 8.02 10.55
N SER A 33 7.88 6.71 10.37
CA SER A 33 8.84 5.90 11.16
C SER A 33 9.11 4.48 10.66
N VAL A 34 8.70 4.07 9.45
CA VAL A 34 8.86 2.67 9.02
C VAL A 34 9.83 2.56 7.82
N PRO A 35 10.89 1.72 7.87
CA PRO A 35 11.74 1.45 6.70
C PRO A 35 10.90 0.82 5.59
N ILE A 36 11.21 1.13 4.33
CA ILE A 36 10.56 0.67 3.09
C ILE A 36 10.11 -0.80 3.22
N ARG A 37 8.86 -1.04 3.60
CA ARG A 37 8.24 -2.37 3.58
C ARG A 37 7.48 -2.47 2.28
N PRO A 38 7.63 -3.54 1.49
CA PRO A 38 6.75 -3.75 0.35
C PRO A 38 5.31 -3.79 0.87
N ALA A 39 4.41 -3.02 0.24
CA ALA A 39 3.03 -2.80 0.67
C ALA A 39 2.14 -4.03 0.42
N ILE A 40 2.60 -5.23 0.81
CA ILE A 40 1.98 -6.53 0.46
C ILE A 40 0.57 -6.68 1.07
N SER A 41 0.13 -5.75 1.92
CA SER A 41 -1.16 -5.82 2.61
C SER A 41 -1.78 -4.46 2.95
N VAL A 42 -1.39 -3.39 2.24
CA VAL A 42 -2.00 -2.07 2.47
C VAL A 42 -3.30 -1.96 1.69
N ASP A 43 -4.40 -1.68 2.39
CA ASP A 43 -5.68 -1.35 1.76
C ASP A 43 -5.50 -0.09 0.89
N LYS A 44 -5.71 -0.24 -0.42
CA LYS A 44 -5.63 0.83 -1.43
C LYS A 44 -6.53 2.03 -1.12
N ASN A 45 -7.56 1.85 -0.31
CA ASN A 45 -8.48 2.91 0.10
C ASN A 45 -7.87 3.85 1.16
N ILE A 46 -6.71 3.52 1.74
CA ILE A 46 -6.00 4.37 2.70
C ILE A 46 -5.09 5.33 1.94
N THR A 47 -5.60 6.53 1.71
CA THR A 47 -4.96 7.57 0.89
C THR A 47 -4.84 8.90 1.66
N GLY A 48 -4.85 10.04 0.97
CA GLY A 48 -4.88 11.35 1.59
C GLY A 48 -6.13 11.56 2.45
N PRO A 49 -6.03 12.27 3.59
CA PRO A 49 -7.19 12.57 4.44
C PRO A 49 -8.31 13.33 3.70
N ASP A 50 -7.96 14.16 2.73
CA ASP A 50 -8.91 14.88 1.87
C ASP A 50 -9.81 13.95 1.07
N VAL A 51 -9.28 12.81 0.62
CA VAL A 51 -10.03 11.77 -0.10
C VAL A 51 -10.78 10.87 0.88
N MET A 52 -10.11 10.40 1.95
CA MET A 52 -10.71 9.47 2.92
C MET A 52 -11.90 10.06 3.68
N TYR A 53 -11.91 11.37 3.91
CA TYR A 53 -12.96 12.10 4.63
C TYR A 53 -13.84 12.96 3.70
N ALA A 54 -13.75 12.74 2.39
CA ALA A 54 -14.57 13.44 1.41
C ALA A 54 -16.07 13.12 1.56
N ALA A 55 -16.91 13.98 0.99
CA ALA A 55 -18.33 13.68 0.85
C ALA A 55 -18.50 12.52 -0.14
N LEU A 56 -19.47 11.63 0.12
CA LEU A 56 -19.77 10.50 -0.74
C LEU A 56 -21.27 10.20 -0.76
N THR A 57 -21.71 9.44 -1.76
CA THR A 57 -23.08 8.91 -1.81
C THR A 57 -23.04 7.42 -1.58
N ASP A 58 -23.76 6.94 -0.57
CA ASP A 58 -23.86 5.54 -0.22
C ASP A 58 -25.32 5.10 -0.27
N ASN A 59 -25.64 4.11 -1.11
CA ASN A 59 -27.00 3.57 -1.27
C ASN A 59 -28.09 4.65 -1.43
N GLY A 60 -27.78 5.75 -2.13
CA GLY A 60 -28.70 6.88 -2.36
C GLY A 60 -28.72 7.94 -1.25
N PHE A 61 -28.00 7.73 -0.14
CA PHE A 61 -27.81 8.71 0.92
C PHE A 61 -26.56 9.56 0.68
N GLN A 62 -26.70 10.88 0.77
CA GLN A 62 -25.55 11.80 0.70
C GLN A 62 -24.93 11.91 2.09
N VAL A 63 -23.68 11.45 2.21
CA VAL A 63 -22.85 11.59 3.39
C VAL A 63 -21.95 12.83 3.19
N PRO A 64 -22.09 13.87 4.02
CA PRO A 64 -21.25 15.07 3.89
C PRO A 64 -19.81 14.78 4.29
N ALA A 65 -18.89 15.62 3.79
CA ALA A 65 -17.47 15.52 4.13
C ALA A 65 -17.26 15.73 5.63
N VAL A 66 -16.36 14.94 6.22
CA VAL A 66 -15.96 15.09 7.61
C VAL A 66 -14.85 16.13 7.70
N PRO A 67 -14.97 17.17 8.55
CA PRO A 67 -13.95 18.22 8.67
C PRO A 67 -12.72 17.72 9.45
N TYR A 68 -11.91 16.87 8.81
CA TYR A 68 -10.78 16.17 9.43
C TYR A 68 -9.71 17.10 10.01
N GLN A 69 -9.65 18.37 9.58
CA GLN A 69 -8.74 19.37 10.13
C GLN A 69 -9.06 19.69 11.59
N LYS A 70 -10.31 19.48 12.03
CA LYS A 70 -10.72 19.62 13.44
C LYS A 70 -10.38 18.38 14.28
N VAL A 71 -10.02 17.27 13.63
CA VAL A 71 -9.57 16.04 14.28
C VAL A 71 -8.05 16.12 14.43
N LYS A 72 -7.55 15.90 15.64
CA LYS A 72 -6.10 15.84 15.88
C LYS A 72 -5.47 14.77 14.97
N PRO A 73 -4.29 15.00 14.38
CA PRO A 73 -3.64 14.04 13.49
C PRO A 73 -3.56 12.63 14.07
N GLU A 74 -3.29 12.50 15.38
CA GLU A 74 -3.19 11.24 16.12
C GLU A 74 -4.45 10.35 16.08
N PHE A 75 -5.64 10.93 15.87
CA PHE A 75 -6.92 10.21 15.80
C PHE A 75 -7.47 10.06 14.37
N ARG A 76 -6.69 10.43 13.36
CA ARG A 76 -7.04 10.17 11.97
C ARG A 76 -6.66 8.74 11.62
N ARG A 77 -7.32 8.22 10.59
CA ARG A 77 -7.05 6.88 10.07
C ARG A 77 -5.60 6.76 9.61
N GLN A 78 -4.86 5.81 10.16
CA GLN A 78 -3.42 5.60 9.91
C GLN A 78 -3.10 4.11 9.83
N ILE A 79 -2.10 3.77 9.03
CA ILE A 79 -1.51 2.44 9.03
C ILE A 79 -0.47 2.39 10.14
N VAL A 80 -0.57 1.38 11.00
CA VAL A 80 0.33 1.14 12.11
C VAL A 80 0.74 -0.33 12.12
N VAL A 81 1.87 -0.64 12.75
CA VAL A 81 2.24 -2.03 12.99
C VAL A 81 1.24 -2.66 13.95
N ASP A 82 0.73 -3.84 13.60
CA ASP A 82 -0.16 -4.60 14.46
C ASP A 82 0.62 -5.19 15.65
N LYS A 83 0.05 -5.00 16.85
CA LYS A 83 0.54 -5.57 18.12
C LYS A 83 -0.53 -6.40 18.83
N THR A 84 -1.71 -6.52 18.24
CA THR A 84 -2.86 -7.18 18.85
C THR A 84 -2.71 -8.70 18.83
N GLY A 85 -2.07 -9.26 17.79
CA GLY A 85 -1.88 -10.70 17.63
C GLY A 85 -3.15 -11.45 17.19
N GLU A 86 -4.21 -10.71 16.85
CA GLU A 86 -5.47 -11.26 16.38
C GLU A 86 -5.40 -11.61 14.89
N ALA A 87 -6.38 -12.39 14.40
CA ALA A 87 -6.44 -12.75 12.98
C ALA A 87 -6.78 -11.53 12.09
N PRO A 88 -6.26 -11.46 10.84
CA PRO A 88 -6.66 -10.43 9.87
C PRO A 88 -8.18 -10.35 9.67
N GLY A 89 -8.70 -9.13 9.53
CA GLY A 89 -10.14 -8.84 9.47
C GLY A 89 -10.81 -8.64 10.84
N THR A 90 -10.08 -8.85 11.94
CA THR A 90 -10.57 -8.60 13.30
C THR A 90 -10.56 -7.10 13.61
N ILE A 91 -11.61 -6.62 14.28
CA ILE A 91 -11.65 -5.29 14.88
C ILE A 91 -11.33 -5.42 16.38
N VAL A 92 -10.24 -4.80 16.82
CA VAL A 92 -9.80 -4.77 18.22
C VAL A 92 -10.05 -3.38 18.79
N VAL A 93 -10.73 -3.30 19.93
CA VAL A 93 -11.06 -2.03 20.60
C VAL A 93 -10.29 -1.93 21.92
N HIS A 94 -9.34 -0.99 21.99
CA HIS A 94 -8.58 -0.70 23.20
C HIS A 94 -9.20 0.50 23.94
N LEU A 95 -10.02 0.22 24.95
CA LEU A 95 -10.81 1.23 25.66
C LEU A 95 -9.99 2.21 26.49
N GLN A 96 -8.85 1.78 27.05
CA GLN A 96 -7.99 2.63 27.87
C GLN A 96 -7.41 3.79 27.04
N GLU A 97 -6.95 3.49 25.84
CA GLU A 97 -6.38 4.46 24.89
C GLU A 97 -7.44 5.08 23.98
N ARG A 98 -8.65 4.52 23.95
CA ARG A 98 -9.77 4.89 23.07
C ARG A 98 -9.42 4.77 21.59
N MET A 99 -8.77 3.67 21.24
CA MET A 99 -8.34 3.35 19.88
C MET A 99 -9.05 2.11 19.36
N LEU A 100 -9.31 2.11 18.05
CA LEU A 100 -9.84 0.97 17.30
C LEU A 100 -8.75 0.52 16.32
N TYR A 101 -8.59 -0.78 16.13
CA TYR A 101 -7.64 -1.35 15.19
C TYR A 101 -8.35 -2.35 14.30
N LEU A 102 -8.26 -2.19 12.98
CA LEU A 102 -8.65 -3.20 12.01
C LEU A 102 -7.39 -3.94 11.56
N VAL A 103 -7.27 -5.20 11.95
CA VAL A 103 -6.09 -6.03 11.67
C VAL A 103 -6.02 -6.35 10.18
N GLN A 104 -4.87 -6.05 9.57
CA GLN A 104 -4.58 -6.36 8.17
C GLN A 104 -3.69 -7.61 8.08
N PRO A 105 -3.63 -8.27 6.92
CA PRO A 105 -2.56 -9.21 6.63
C PRO A 105 -1.18 -8.52 6.73
N GLY A 106 -0.10 -9.30 6.80
CA GLY A 106 1.27 -8.76 6.73
C GLY A 106 1.80 -8.05 7.98
N GLY A 107 1.05 -8.08 9.09
CA GLY A 107 1.50 -7.54 10.39
C GLY A 107 1.22 -6.06 10.60
N ASP A 108 0.29 -5.49 9.83
CA ASP A 108 -0.17 -4.11 9.95
C ASP A 108 -1.62 -4.06 10.45
N ALA A 109 -2.03 -2.88 10.93
CA ALA A 109 -3.39 -2.58 11.32
C ALA A 109 -3.74 -1.16 10.87
N ILE A 110 -5.03 -0.92 10.64
CA ILE A 110 -5.56 0.42 10.46
C ILE A 110 -6.08 0.90 11.80
N ARG A 111 -5.52 1.99 12.31
CA ARG A 111 -5.98 2.68 13.51
C ARG A 111 -6.76 3.94 13.16
#